data_AF-A0A7Y5K8P2-F1
#
_entry.id   AF-A0A7Y5K8P2-F1
#
_cell.length_a   1.000
_cell.length_b   1.000
_cell.length_c   1.000
_cell.angle_alpha   90.00
_cell.angle_beta   90.00
_cell.angle_gamma   90.00
#
_symmetry.space_group_name_H-M   'P 1'
#
loop_
_entity.id
_entity.type
_entity.pdbx_description
1 polymer ?
#
loop_
_entity_poly.entity_id
_entity_poly.type
_entity_poly.pdbx_seq_one_letter_code
_entity_poly.pdbx_strand_id
1 'polypeptide(L)'
;MNAKTTKRKHSAKRDNAAFDDMLPEYDFDYSKAKPNRFAERVYKNRRVVILDADISKIFTSTESVNAVLRALIATMPKAAKTKAKRKPSRRSIAPSRETATA
;
A
#
# COMPACT_ATOMS: atom_id res chain seq x y z
N MET A 1 -16.99 -39.44 56.30
CA MET A 1 -18.06 -39.07 55.35
C MET A 1 -17.41 -38.22 54.27
N ASN A 2 -17.17 -38.77 53.08
CA ASN A 2 -16.27 -38.13 52.10
C ASN A 2 -17.05 -37.94 50.80
N ALA A 3 -17.53 -36.72 50.55
CA ALA A 3 -18.23 -36.36 49.33
C ALA A 3 -17.24 -36.17 48.17
N LYS A 4 -17.41 -36.93 47.10
CA LYS A 4 -16.66 -36.83 45.84
C LYS A 4 -17.00 -35.52 45.11
N THR A 5 -15.99 -34.68 44.88
CA THR A 5 -16.06 -33.52 43.98
C THR A 5 -16.20 -33.97 42.53
N THR A 6 -17.28 -33.58 41.85
CA THR A 6 -17.46 -33.82 40.41
C THR A 6 -16.75 -32.73 39.60
N LYS A 7 -15.62 -33.07 38.98
CA LYS A 7 -14.88 -32.19 38.06
C LYS A 7 -15.63 -32.09 36.72
N ARG A 8 -16.33 -30.98 36.47
CA ARG A 8 -16.85 -30.68 35.12
C ARG A 8 -15.68 -30.43 34.18
N LYS A 9 -15.47 -31.32 33.22
CA LYS A 9 -14.62 -31.04 32.06
C LYS A 9 -15.39 -30.08 31.15
N HIS A 10 -14.98 -28.82 31.09
CA HIS A 10 -15.36 -27.98 29.95
C HIS A 10 -14.60 -28.49 28.74
N SER A 11 -15.25 -29.33 27.93
CA SER A 11 -14.81 -29.60 26.58
C SER A 11 -14.82 -28.28 25.84
N ALA A 12 -13.64 -27.81 25.44
CA ALA A 12 -13.49 -26.70 24.52
C ALA A 12 -14.00 -27.12 23.14
N LYS A 13 -15.33 -27.16 22.97
CA LYS A 13 -15.96 -27.13 21.66
C LYS A 13 -16.09 -25.66 21.29
N ARG A 14 -14.97 -25.04 20.96
CA ARG A 14 -15.00 -23.77 20.23
C ARG A 14 -15.04 -24.13 18.74
N ASP A 15 -15.77 -23.31 18.01
CA ASP A 15 -15.72 -23.19 16.54
C ASP A 15 -16.84 -23.88 15.73
N ASN A 16 -18.06 -24.04 16.28
CA ASN A 16 -19.24 -24.24 15.41
C ASN A 16 -20.56 -23.64 15.92
N ALA A 17 -20.60 -23.04 17.12
CA ALA A 17 -21.86 -22.47 17.64
C ALA A 17 -22.37 -21.26 16.83
N ALA A 18 -21.50 -20.58 16.06
CA ALA A 18 -21.91 -19.43 15.24
C ALA A 18 -22.58 -19.83 13.92
N PHE A 19 -22.43 -21.09 13.48
CA PHE A 19 -23.10 -21.60 12.28
C PHE A 19 -24.46 -22.23 12.59
N ASP A 20 -24.72 -22.57 13.86
CA ASP A 20 -25.93 -23.28 14.29
C ASP A 20 -27.18 -22.37 14.35
N ASP A 21 -26.97 -21.05 14.50
CA ASP A 21 -28.04 -20.04 14.52
C ASP A 21 -28.38 -19.47 13.13
N MET A 22 -27.63 -19.85 12.08
CA MET A 22 -27.88 -19.38 10.71
C MET A 22 -28.81 -20.33 9.98
N LEU A 23 -29.77 -19.77 9.24
CA LEU A 23 -30.67 -20.59 8.42
C LEU A 23 -29.89 -21.28 7.29
N PRO A 24 -30.31 -22.49 6.84
CA PRO A 24 -29.63 -23.24 5.80
C PRO A 24 -29.39 -22.48 4.48
N GLU A 25 -30.21 -21.47 4.18
CA GLU A 25 -30.08 -20.62 2.99
C GLU A 25 -28.82 -19.72 3.00
N TYR A 26 -28.18 -19.56 4.16
CA TYR A 26 -26.97 -18.74 4.32
C TYR A 26 -25.67 -19.56 4.22
N ASP A 27 -25.72 -20.83 3.80
CA ASP A 27 -24.54 -21.61 3.43
C ASP A 27 -24.07 -21.26 2.01
N PHE A 28 -23.35 -20.15 1.90
CA PHE A 28 -22.85 -19.67 0.61
C PHE A 28 -21.59 -20.42 0.18
N ASP A 29 -21.62 -20.99 -1.03
CA ASP A 29 -20.44 -21.52 -1.71
C ASP A 29 -19.54 -20.37 -2.21
N TYR A 30 -18.61 -19.94 -1.35
CA TYR A 30 -17.67 -18.86 -1.65
C TYR A 30 -16.69 -19.19 -2.78
N SER A 31 -16.57 -20.45 -3.23
CA SER A 31 -15.76 -20.79 -4.42
C SER A 31 -16.36 -20.20 -5.71
N LYS A 32 -17.68 -19.96 -5.71
CA LYS A 32 -18.42 -19.32 -6.81
C LYS A 32 -18.59 -17.81 -6.61
N ALA A 33 -18.04 -17.25 -5.53
CA ALA A 33 -18.19 -15.83 -5.23
C ALA A 33 -17.49 -14.97 -6.28
N LYS A 34 -18.16 -13.91 -6.71
CA LYS A 34 -17.56 -12.90 -7.59
C LYS A 34 -16.72 -11.93 -6.75
N PRO A 35 -15.58 -11.45 -7.28
CA PRO A 35 -14.82 -10.38 -6.64
C PRO A 35 -15.69 -9.17 -6.33
N ASN A 36 -15.48 -8.54 -5.17
CA ASN A 36 -16.27 -7.40 -4.75
C ASN A 36 -16.10 -6.22 -5.72
N ARG A 37 -17.19 -5.78 -6.37
CA ARG A 37 -17.20 -4.65 -7.33
C ARG A 37 -16.71 -3.32 -6.76
N PHE A 38 -16.72 -3.17 -5.43
CA PHE A 38 -16.26 -1.97 -4.74
C PHE A 38 -14.83 -2.09 -4.21
N ALA A 39 -14.23 -3.29 -4.26
CA ALA A 39 -12.86 -3.49 -3.81
C ALA A 39 -11.90 -2.51 -4.52
N GLU A 40 -12.03 -2.37 -5.84
CA GLU A 40 -11.22 -1.43 -6.61
C GLU A 40 -11.29 0.02 -6.11
N ARG A 41 -12.46 0.47 -5.65
CA ARG A 41 -12.64 1.86 -5.17
C ARG A 41 -11.87 2.10 -3.88
N VAL A 42 -11.80 1.09 -3.02
CA VAL A 42 -11.06 1.15 -1.75
C VAL A 42 -9.55 1.19 -2.01
N TYR A 43 -9.07 0.46 -3.02
CA TYR A 43 -7.64 0.35 -3.29
C TYR A 43 -7.09 1.46 -4.19
N LYS A 44 -7.86 2.01 -5.15
CA LYS A 44 -7.36 2.97 -6.15
C LYS A 44 -6.67 4.21 -5.56
N ASN A 45 -7.08 4.67 -4.38
CA ASN A 45 -6.54 5.90 -3.76
C ASN A 45 -5.91 5.66 -2.38
N ARG A 46 -5.74 4.41 -1.94
CA ARG A 46 -5.20 4.10 -0.61
C ARG A 46 -3.76 3.63 -0.73
N ARG A 47 -2.82 4.45 -0.28
CA ARG A 47 -1.42 4.07 -0.13
C ARG A 47 -1.16 3.66 1.33
N VAL A 48 -0.97 2.36 1.56
CA VAL A 48 -0.56 1.83 2.86
C VAL A 48 0.96 1.86 2.92
N VAL A 49 1.49 2.45 4.00
CA VAL A 49 2.93 2.49 4.27
C VAL A 49 3.14 1.78 5.59
N ILE A 50 4.00 0.76 5.58
CA ILE A 50 4.41 0.03 6.78
C ILE A 50 5.66 0.72 7.31
N LEU A 51 5.66 1.04 8.60
CA LEU A 51 6.82 1.57 9.31
C LEU A 51 7.51 0.44 10.06
N ASP A 52 8.81 0.58 10.25
CA ASP A 52 9.57 -0.36 11.07
C ASP A 52 9.16 -0.27 12.56
N ALA A 53 9.47 -1.32 13.31
CA ALA A 53 9.02 -1.49 14.69
C ALA A 53 9.62 -0.47 15.66
N ASP A 54 10.77 0.11 15.34
CA ASP A 54 11.43 1.18 16.07
C ASP A 54 10.78 2.55 15.77
N ILE A 55 10.50 2.83 14.51
CA ILE A 55 9.90 4.09 14.05
C ILE A 55 8.44 4.19 14.53
N SER A 56 7.69 3.08 14.50
CA SER A 56 6.28 3.05 14.95
C SER A 56 6.10 3.27 16.45
N LYS A 57 7.12 3.00 17.27
CA LYS A 57 7.11 3.34 18.71
C LYS A 57 7.16 4.85 18.94
N ILE A 58 7.89 5.56 18.08
CA ILE A 58 8.07 7.01 18.17
C ILE A 58 6.88 7.72 17.52
N PHE A 59 6.47 7.25 16.34
CA PHE A 59 5.38 7.81 15.57
C PHE A 59 4.15 6.92 15.62
N THR A 60 3.29 7.16 16.60
CA THR A 60 2.05 6.40 16.82
C THR A 60 0.90 6.83 15.93
N SER A 61 1.00 8.00 15.27
CA SER A 61 -0.04 8.54 14.38
C SER A 61 0.50 8.93 13.02
N THR A 62 -0.33 8.77 11.98
CA THR A 62 -0.01 9.20 10.62
C THR A 62 0.18 10.71 10.50
N GLU A 63 -0.51 11.49 11.34
CA GLU A 63 -0.38 12.94 11.40
C GLU A 63 1.03 13.36 11.85
N SER A 64 1.58 12.74 12.89
CA SER A 64 2.92 13.04 13.41
C SER A 64 4.02 12.78 12.37
N VAL A 65 3.94 11.65 11.67
CA VAL A 65 4.86 11.32 10.56
C VAL A 65 4.77 12.36 9.45
N ASN A 66 3.55 12.67 9.01
CA ASN A 66 3.33 13.61 7.91
C ASN A 66 3.78 15.03 8.26
N ALA A 67 3.61 15.47 9.51
CA ALA A 67 4.10 16.77 9.97
C ALA A 67 5.62 16.87 9.86
N VAL A 68 6.35 15.86 10.36
CA VAL A 68 7.82 15.82 10.30
C VAL A 68 8.32 15.76 8.85
N LEU A 69 7.74 14.89 8.02
CA LEU A 69 8.14 14.78 6.61
C LEU A 69 7.89 16.09 5.85
N ARG A 70 6.77 16.77 6.11
CA ARG A 70 6.48 18.08 5.50
C ARG A 70 7.43 19.16 5.97
N ALA A 71 7.76 19.20 7.26
CA ALA A 71 8.75 20.12 7.80
C ALA A 71 10.12 19.91 7.15
N LEU A 72 10.53 18.66 6.97
CA LEU A 72 11.78 18.31 6.28
C LEU A 72 11.77 18.75 4.81
N ILE A 73 10.65 18.54 4.10
CA ILE A 73 10.50 18.99 2.70
C ILE A 73 10.58 20.53 2.62
N ALA A 74 10.04 21.24 3.61
CA ALA A 74 10.06 22.71 3.64
C ALA A 74 11.45 23.28 3.92
N THR A 75 12.26 22.61 4.74
CA THR A 75 13.60 23.06 5.14
C THR A 75 14.69 22.59 4.18
N MET A 76 14.46 21.49 3.46
CA MET A 76 15.42 21.01 2.47
C MET A 76 15.57 22.03 1.34
N PRO A 77 16.82 22.41 0.98
CA PRO A 77 17.04 23.26 -0.19
C PRO A 77 16.47 22.54 -1.39
N LYS A 78 15.54 23.19 -2.11
CA LYS A 78 15.06 22.70 -3.40
C LYS A 78 16.29 22.47 -4.26
N ALA A 79 16.67 21.20 -4.45
CA ALA A 79 17.70 20.84 -5.39
C ALA A 79 17.35 21.57 -6.68
N ALA A 80 18.18 22.56 -7.04
CA ALA A 80 17.95 23.37 -8.21
C ALA A 80 17.79 22.36 -9.33
N LYS A 81 16.58 22.30 -9.91
CA LYS A 81 16.34 21.48 -11.08
C LYS A 81 17.39 21.94 -12.06
N THR A 82 18.47 21.17 -12.21
CA THR A 82 19.49 21.42 -13.21
C THR A 82 18.73 21.19 -14.50
N LYS A 83 18.13 22.26 -15.02
CA LYS A 83 17.73 22.34 -16.41
C LYS A 83 19.03 22.11 -17.13
N ALA A 84 19.26 20.87 -17.55
CA ALA A 84 20.32 20.52 -18.46
C ALA A 84 20.11 21.45 -19.65
N LYS A 85 20.85 22.56 -19.68
CA LYS A 85 20.90 23.45 -20.84
C LYS A 85 21.53 22.58 -21.91
N ARG A 86 20.69 21.94 -22.72
CA ARG A 86 21.09 21.30 -23.96
C ARG A 86 21.69 22.42 -24.78
N LYS A 87 23.02 22.53 -24.74
CA LYS A 87 23.78 23.41 -25.62
C LYS A 87 23.35 23.01 -27.03
N PRO A 88 22.74 23.90 -27.83
CA PRO A 88 22.47 23.55 -29.20
C PRO A 88 23.85 23.29 -29.83
N SER A 89 24.08 22.04 -30.21
CA SER A 89 25.23 21.66 -31.02
C SER A 89 25.14 22.49 -32.28
N ARG A 90 25.89 23.59 -32.31
CA ARG A 90 26.13 24.42 -33.47
C ARG A 90 26.88 23.56 -34.47
N ARG A 91 26.17 22.73 -35.23
CA ARG A 91 26.65 22.25 -36.54
C ARG A 91 26.55 23.44 -37.48
N SER A 92 27.44 24.39 -37.32
CA SER A 92 27.78 25.31 -38.40
C SER A 92 28.57 24.50 -39.42
N ILE A 93 28.01 24.35 -40.62
CA ILE A 93 28.61 24.74 -41.90
C ILE A 93 27.64 24.28 -43.00
N ALA A 94 26.98 25.26 -43.62
CA ALA A 94 26.34 25.14 -44.93
C ALA A 94 27.36 25.67 -45.99
N PRO A 95 26.97 25.80 -47.27
CA PRO A 95 26.69 24.78 -48.28
C PRO A 95 27.69 24.87 -49.46
N SER A 96 27.45 24.07 -50.50
CA SER A 96 27.90 24.27 -51.90
C SER A 96 29.32 23.87 -52.28
N ARG A 97 29.43 22.80 -53.08
CA ARG A 97 29.89 22.90 -54.49
C ARG A 97 29.64 21.60 -55.26
N GLU A 98 28.67 21.72 -56.15
CA GLU A 98 28.53 21.01 -57.41
C GLU A 98 29.84 21.11 -58.22
N THR A 99 30.38 19.97 -58.66
CA THR A 99 31.18 19.87 -59.89
C THR A 99 30.98 18.49 -60.48
N ALA A 100 30.41 18.46 -61.69
CA ALA A 100 30.39 17.32 -62.61
C ALA A 100 31.81 16.81 -62.92
N THR A 101 31.95 15.53 -63.30
CA THR A 101 32.61 15.03 -64.53
C THR A 101 32.90 13.52 -64.41
N ALA A 102 32.77 12.83 -65.56
CA ALA A 102 33.16 11.46 -65.93
C ALA A 102 32.09 10.36 -65.75
#